data_AF-A0A9P5PB49-F1
#
_entry.id   AF-A0A9P5PB49-F1
#
_cell.length_a   1.000
_cell.length_b   1.000
_cell.length_c   1.000
_cell.angle_alpha   90.00
_cell.angle_beta   90.00
_cell.angle_gamma   90.00
#
_symmetry.space_group_name_H-M   'P 1'
#
loop_
_entity.id
_entity.type
_entity.pdbx_description
1 polymer ?
#
loop_
_entity_poly.entity_id
_entity_poly.type
_entity_poly.pdbx_seq_one_letter_code
_entity_poly.pdbx_strand_id
1 'polypeptide(L)'
;SLLNPENERIMLSDTTDKDIYKAVMDSPDAVENGEINGGDDDVDDDASITTLCPTRCKALQAATTLQKFIEDMDEPYAQKLEAILASFGRTTCLEETCAMKDTSITDFFN
;
A
#
# COMPACT_ATOMS: atom_id res chain seq x y z
N SER A 1 -6.58 -28.88 -43.30
CA SER A 1 -6.49 -29.07 -41.84
C SER A 1 -5.82 -27.87 -41.23
N LEU A 2 -6.48 -27.20 -40.28
CA LEU A 2 -5.86 -26.18 -39.44
C LEU A 2 -5.10 -26.91 -38.32
N LEU A 3 -3.87 -27.33 -38.62
CA LEU A 3 -2.97 -27.86 -37.60
C LEU A 3 -2.29 -26.66 -36.95
N ASN A 4 -2.49 -26.50 -35.64
CA ASN A 4 -1.71 -25.56 -34.85
C ASN A 4 -0.23 -26.02 -34.91
N PRO A 5 0.74 -25.11 -35.10
CA PRO A 5 2.15 -25.48 -35.13
C PRO A 5 2.56 -26.09 -33.78
N GLU A 6 3.32 -27.20 -33.79
CA GLU A 6 3.75 -27.92 -32.57
C GLU A 6 4.55 -27.05 -31.59
N ASN A 7 4.99 -25.88 -32.04
CA ASN A 7 5.78 -24.92 -31.28
C ASN A 7 4.94 -24.08 -30.28
N GLU A 8 3.61 -24.17 -30.31
CA GLU A 8 2.71 -23.55 -29.32
C GLU A 8 2.28 -24.53 -28.21
N ARG A 9 3.06 -25.58 -27.92
CA ARG A 9 3.05 -26.15 -26.57
C ARG A 9 3.76 -25.16 -25.66
N ILE A 10 3.01 -24.16 -25.18
CA ILE A 10 3.34 -23.49 -23.93
C ILE A 10 3.56 -24.62 -22.93
N MET A 11 4.82 -24.85 -22.58
CA MET A 11 5.15 -25.68 -21.44
C MET A 11 4.48 -25.03 -20.25
N LEU A 12 3.32 -25.57 -19.87
CA LEU A 12 2.83 -25.50 -18.51
C LEU A 12 3.90 -26.23 -17.71
N SER A 13 4.96 -25.51 -17.35
CA SER A 13 5.92 -25.96 -16.36
C SER A 13 5.11 -26.33 -15.13
N ASP A 14 5.45 -27.45 -14.52
CA ASP A 14 4.89 -27.95 -13.27
C ASP A 14 5.28 -27.00 -12.11
N THR A 15 4.85 -25.74 -12.19
CA THR A 15 5.00 -24.77 -11.12
C THR A 15 4.12 -25.25 -10.00
N THR A 16 4.74 -25.86 -8.99
CA THR A 16 4.04 -26.34 -7.82
C THR A 16 3.76 -25.14 -6.91
N ASP A 17 2.71 -25.17 -6.11
CA ASP A 17 2.41 -24.12 -5.11
C ASP A 17 3.62 -23.78 -4.22
N LYS A 18 4.54 -24.74 -4.05
CA LYS A 18 5.81 -24.56 -3.35
C LYS A 18 6.79 -23.63 -4.07
N ASP A 19 6.80 -23.63 -5.40
CA ASP A 19 7.60 -22.71 -6.21
C ASP A 19 7.01 -21.30 -6.19
N ILE A 20 5.68 -21.20 -6.14
CA ILE A 20 4.97 -19.92 -5.93
C ILE A 20 5.29 -19.37 -4.53
N TYR A 21 5.16 -20.19 -3.49
CA TYR A 21 5.52 -19.82 -2.12
C TYR A 21 6.97 -19.37 -2.02
N LYS A 22 7.90 -20.12 -2.64
CA LYS A 22 9.31 -19.76 -2.65
C LYS A 22 9.56 -18.45 -3.40
N ALA A 23 8.91 -18.21 -4.53
CA ALA A 23 9.01 -16.94 -5.24
C ALA A 23 8.48 -15.75 -4.42
N VAL A 24 7.43 -15.96 -3.61
CA VAL A 24 6.90 -14.93 -2.70
C VAL A 24 7.82 -14.68 -1.50
N MET A 25 8.44 -15.73 -0.96
CA MET A 25 9.38 -15.62 0.18
C MET A 25 10.77 -15.11 -0.24
N ASP A 26 11.22 -15.44 -1.46
CA ASP A 26 12.49 -14.94 -2.04
C ASP A 26 12.33 -13.52 -2.63
N SER A 27 11.10 -12.99 -2.74
CA SER A 27 10.83 -11.60 -3.06
C SER A 27 11.02 -10.76 -1.78
N PRO A 28 11.84 -9.70 -1.77
CA PRO A 28 12.09 -8.88 -0.57
C PRO A 28 10.88 -8.08 -0.06
N ASP A 29 9.67 -8.34 -0.58
CA ASP A 29 8.42 -7.64 -0.24
C ASP A 29 7.42 -8.55 0.49
N ALA A 30 7.92 -9.37 1.41
CA ALA A 30 7.13 -9.98 2.48
C ALA A 30 7.47 -9.35 3.85
N VAL A 31 7.83 -8.06 3.87
CA VAL A 31 8.08 -7.31 5.12
C VAL A 31 6.76 -6.80 5.69
N GLU A 32 5.90 -7.75 6.06
CA GLU A 32 5.08 -7.62 7.25
C GLU A 32 6.05 -7.55 8.45
N ASN A 33 6.58 -6.35 8.75
CA ASN A 33 7.05 -5.90 10.07
C ASN A 33 7.75 -4.53 9.94
N GLY A 34 6.96 -3.47 9.90
CA GLY A 34 7.44 -2.13 10.22
C GLY A 34 7.45 -1.96 11.74
N GLU A 35 8.41 -2.59 12.41
CA GLU A 35 8.73 -2.31 13.81
C GLU A 35 9.10 -0.82 13.94
N ILE A 36 8.21 -0.08 14.60
CA ILE A 36 8.51 1.01 15.52
C ILE A 36 9.96 0.99 16.03
N ASN A 37 10.80 1.91 15.55
CA ASN A 37 11.74 2.59 16.44
C ASN A 37 12.18 3.94 15.88
N GLY A 38 12.02 4.98 16.71
CA GLY A 38 12.60 6.29 16.46
C GLY A 38 14.11 6.27 16.68
N GLY A 39 14.82 7.11 15.93
CA GLY A 39 16.25 7.30 16.06
C GLY A 39 16.83 7.96 14.83
N ASP A 40 17.10 9.26 14.94
CA ASP A 40 17.89 10.10 14.04
C ASP A 40 19.35 9.59 13.99
N ASP A 41 19.91 9.36 12.80
CA ASP A 41 21.28 9.78 12.42
C ASP A 41 21.54 9.57 10.91
N ASP A 42 22.20 10.56 10.31
CA ASP A 42 22.58 10.67 8.90
C ASP A 42 23.55 9.56 8.44
N VAL A 43 23.45 9.09 7.19
CA VAL A 43 24.51 9.18 6.14
C VAL A 43 24.09 8.54 4.79
N ASP A 44 24.20 9.39 3.77
CA ASP A 44 24.59 9.24 2.36
C ASP A 44 24.49 7.92 1.56
N ASP A 45 23.99 8.13 0.34
CA ASP A 45 24.26 7.43 -0.93
C ASP A 45 23.97 5.93 -1.08
N ASP A 46 22.71 5.62 -1.41
CA ASP A 46 22.46 4.81 -2.60
C ASP A 46 21.09 5.17 -3.17
N ALA A 47 21.10 5.70 -4.39
CA ALA A 47 19.95 5.93 -5.23
C ALA A 47 19.30 4.61 -5.65
N SER A 48 18.84 3.82 -4.68
CA SER A 48 17.82 2.82 -4.92
C SER A 48 16.55 3.58 -5.22
N ILE A 49 15.99 3.32 -6.40
CA ILE A 49 14.66 3.76 -6.81
C ILE A 49 13.66 3.00 -5.91
N THR A 50 13.65 3.36 -4.63
CA THR A 50 12.52 3.13 -3.76
C THR A 50 11.51 4.12 -4.29
N THR A 51 10.60 3.69 -5.15
CA THR A 51 9.37 4.45 -5.37
C THR A 51 8.76 4.58 -3.99
N LEU A 52 9.05 5.69 -3.32
CA LEU A 52 8.63 6.00 -1.96
C LEU A 52 7.11 5.91 -1.97
N CYS A 53 6.58 4.76 -1.55
CA CYS A 53 5.16 4.60 -1.33
C CYS A 53 4.71 5.82 -0.52
N PRO A 54 3.70 6.58 -0.98
CA PRO A 54 3.31 7.79 -0.30
C PRO A 54 2.95 7.43 1.14
N THR A 55 3.56 8.13 2.10
CA THR A 55 3.16 8.05 3.51
C THR A 55 1.65 8.24 3.62
N ARG A 56 0.99 7.66 4.63
CA ARG A 56 -0.45 7.85 4.88
C ARG A 56 -0.85 9.33 4.86
N CYS A 57 -0.05 10.21 5.46
CA CYS A 57 -0.24 11.67 5.39
C CYS A 57 -0.28 12.21 3.96
N LYS A 58 0.70 11.85 3.10
CA LYS A 58 0.72 12.24 1.68
C LYS A 58 -0.50 11.69 0.92
N ALA A 59 -0.94 10.47 1.22
CA ALA A 59 -2.12 9.89 0.60
C ALA A 59 -3.41 10.63 1.02
N LEU A 60 -3.55 10.99 2.29
CA LEU A 60 -4.66 11.82 2.80
C LEU A 60 -4.66 13.23 2.19
N GLN A 61 -3.48 13.83 2.02
CA GLN A 61 -3.33 15.11 1.35
C GLN A 61 -3.76 15.04 -0.12
N ALA A 62 -3.39 13.97 -0.83
CA ALA A 62 -3.83 13.72 -2.19
C ALA A 62 -5.36 13.53 -2.26
N ALA A 63 -5.94 12.74 -1.35
CA ALA A 63 -7.39 12.57 -1.26
C ALA A 63 -8.12 13.90 -1.03
N THR A 64 -7.60 14.75 -0.14
CA THR A 64 -8.13 16.10 0.11
C THR A 64 -8.05 16.98 -1.14
N THR A 65 -6.95 16.87 -1.89
CA THR A 65 -6.76 17.61 -3.14
C THR A 65 -7.78 17.18 -4.20
N LEU A 66 -8.03 15.87 -4.32
CA LEU A 66 -9.04 15.33 -5.24
C LEU A 66 -10.47 15.72 -4.82
N GLN A 67 -10.77 15.74 -3.53
CA GLN A 67 -12.07 16.19 -3.02
C GLN A 67 -12.35 17.64 -3.42
N LYS A 68 -11.37 18.55 -3.25
CA LYS A 68 -11.49 19.95 -3.70
C LYS A 68 -11.68 20.08 -5.20
N PHE A 69 -11.05 19.21 -5.99
CA PHE A 69 -11.18 19.23 -7.44
C PHE A 69 -12.60 18.87 -7.90
N ILE A 70 -13.27 17.95 -7.19
CA ILE A 70 -14.61 17.48 -7.55
C ILE A 70 -15.75 18.22 -6.82
N GLU A 71 -15.42 19.12 -5.89
CA GLU A 71 -16.40 19.85 -5.07
C GLU A 71 -17.41 20.65 -5.93
N ASP A 72 -16.95 21.21 -7.05
CA ASP A 72 -17.77 21.99 -7.98
C ASP A 72 -18.42 21.13 -9.09
N MET A 73 -18.28 19.81 -9.04
CA MET A 73 -18.80 18.90 -10.08
C MET A 73 -20.11 18.23 -9.66
N ASP A 74 -21.21 18.56 -10.34
CA ASP A 74 -22.54 17.95 -10.10
C ASP A 74 -22.75 16.59 -10.79
N GLU A 75 -21.71 16.06 -11.43
CA GLU A 75 -21.79 14.82 -12.19
C GLU A 75 -21.95 13.58 -11.26
N PRO A 76 -22.71 12.54 -11.66
CA PRO A 76 -22.88 11.34 -10.84
C PRO A 76 -21.56 10.61 -10.54
N TYR A 77 -20.56 10.78 -11.40
CA TYR A 77 -19.21 10.29 -11.14
C TYR A 77 -18.53 11.00 -9.97
N ALA A 78 -18.71 12.33 -9.84
CA ALA A 78 -18.12 13.12 -8.77
C ALA A 78 -18.67 12.72 -7.40
N GLN A 79 -19.99 12.54 -7.28
CA GLN A 79 -20.62 12.05 -6.06
C GLN A 79 -20.08 10.67 -5.64
N LYS A 80 -19.90 9.76 -6.62
CA LYS A 80 -19.32 8.44 -6.35
C LYS A 80 -17.88 8.53 -5.90
N LEU A 81 -17.08 9.38 -6.55
CA LEU A 81 -15.67 9.57 -6.19
C LEU A 81 -15.54 10.22 -4.81
N GLU A 82 -16.38 11.19 -4.48
CA GLU A 82 -16.44 11.82 -3.16
C GLU A 82 -16.70 10.78 -2.07
N ALA A 83 -17.69 9.90 -2.26
CA ALA A 83 -18.00 8.83 -1.32
C ALA A 83 -16.80 7.89 -1.09
N ILE A 84 -16.06 7.55 -2.15
CA ILE A 84 -14.85 6.71 -2.09
C ILE A 84 -13.72 7.42 -1.34
N LEU A 85 -13.46 8.69 -1.66
CA LEU A 85 -12.41 9.47 -0.99
C LEU A 85 -12.72 9.69 0.50
N ALA A 86 -13.99 9.90 0.83
CA ALA A 86 -14.44 10.03 2.21
C ALA A 86 -14.28 8.73 2.99
N SER A 87 -14.61 7.57 2.39
CA SER A 87 -14.37 6.28 3.04
C SER A 87 -12.89 5.99 3.21
N PHE A 88 -12.09 6.28 2.19
CA PHE A 88 -10.63 6.14 2.23
C PHE A 88 -10.03 6.93 3.39
N GLY A 89 -10.39 8.20 3.54
CA GLY A 89 -9.88 9.03 4.64
C GLY A 89 -10.23 8.46 6.02
N ARG A 90 -11.48 8.02 6.21
CA ARG A 90 -11.91 7.40 7.48
C ARG A 90 -11.16 6.12 7.79
N THR A 91 -10.98 5.23 6.82
CA THR A 91 -10.27 3.96 7.03
C THR A 91 -8.80 4.20 7.35
N THR A 92 -8.14 5.12 6.65
CA THR A 92 -6.72 5.41 6.88
C THR A 92 -6.48 6.04 8.26
N CYS A 93 -7.36 6.93 8.74
CA CYS A 93 -7.25 7.48 10.09
C CYS A 93 -7.61 6.46 11.19
N LEU A 94 -8.58 5.58 10.94
CA LEU A 94 -8.98 4.55 11.90
C LEU A 94 -7.87 3.53 12.10
N GLU A 95 -7.21 3.10 11.03
CA GLU A 95 -6.03 2.22 11.10
C GLU A 95 -4.91 2.82 11.97
N GLU A 96 -4.68 4.13 11.88
CA GLU A 96 -3.70 4.83 12.72
C GLU A 96 -4.08 4.78 14.21
N THR A 97 -5.36 5.02 14.51
CA THR A 97 -5.85 4.98 15.89
C THR A 97 -5.82 3.57 16.46
N CYS A 98 -6.15 2.56 15.66
CA CYS A 98 -6.10 1.15 16.07
C CYS A 98 -4.67 0.61 16.20
N ALA A 99 -3.69 1.21 15.52
CA ALA A 99 -2.28 0.86 15.66
C ALA A 99 -1.61 1.49 16.88
N MET A 100 -2.29 2.41 17.57
CA MET A 100 -1.77 3.00 18.81
C MET A 100 -1.79 1.97 19.94
N LYS A 101 -0.66 1.87 20.64
CA LYS A 101 -0.55 1.05 21.85
C LYS A 101 -1.41 1.68 22.94
N ASP A 102 -2.21 0.85 23.61
CA ASP A 102 -2.94 1.28 24.81
C ASP A 102 -1.92 1.77 25.85
N THR A 103 -2.04 3.04 26.21
CA THR A 103 -1.21 3.68 27.23
C THR A 103 -2.11 4.24 28.32
N SER A 104 -1.70 4.08 29.57
CA SER A 104 -2.38 4.70 30.70
C SER A 104 -1.79 6.07 30.98
N ILE A 105 -2.61 7.00 31.48
CA ILE A 105 -2.12 8.34 31.84
C ILE A 105 -1.00 8.30 32.90
N THR A 106 -0.97 7.25 33.71
CA THR A 106 0.08 6.99 34.69
C THR A 106 1.42 6.64 34.07
N ASP A 107 1.46 6.15 32.83
CA ASP A 107 2.70 5.79 32.12
C ASP A 107 3.53 7.03 31.78
N PHE A 108 2.90 8.22 31.72
CA PHE A 108 3.58 9.49 31.48
C PHE A 108 4.30 10.06 32.73
N PHE A 109 3.91 9.63 33.93
CA PHE A 109 4.41 10.21 35.19
C PHE A 109 5.48 9.36 35.90
N ASN A 110 5.91 8.23 35.30
CA ASN A 110 6.93 7.34 35.87
C ASN A 110 8.33 7.63 35.30
#